data_AF-A0AB33EMX1-F1
#
_entry.id   AF-A0AB33EMX1-F1
#
_cell.length_a   1.000
_cell.length_b   1.000
_cell.length_c   1.000
_cell.angle_alpha   90.00
_cell.angle_beta   90.00
_cell.angle_gamma   90.00
#
_symmetry.space_group_name_H-M   'P 1'
#
loop_
_entity.id
_entity.type
_entity.pdbx_description
1 polymer ?
#
loop_
_entity_poly.entity_id
_entity_poly.type
_entity_poly.pdbx_seq_one_letter_code
_entity_poly.pdbx_strand_id
1 'polypeptide(L)'
;MGGKIPLLVLPWMEVANIAAQMPTKALADYFGALGYPLSFQIGDPLDKDPTDHPENIPPFCRSVAPPPDRFPWPGVVLVSDMSVEGPSTNGTLLDMDRRGASAVFTKSTAFRKGDNEARFEIYAHEIGHMLNLSHTDANDTFPTAMNQWDDRSIVDDRAEVWRQAIQQGSPLQTECLPEYFNSGKRRPLGLPMSADCCKWLAGAPQTDVFPWGGKFKDLSVGGVDDQSIGLIDCYLAIESEGSVAQPVDLQVRISARSIFEAIEIPATVDLRSGVIEIHITSPAGITRKYRCRSLTCGTSRQRLERGRIIRRNYSLVGDANGILFPVAGIYQIEAVLPTLGARSGPVEYNIRPATGPFANPAFQQFLANDLPNDDLAGWCAVDEALDSRDVGTKTKSFLRSKAAARGHRFFMPLEELRREASSRVQERDALLRVVRLRQALDRNTSELKRAVDDAEDIFRATDMSNPSIQYLEHVRQRADVKRHNKEK
;
A
#
# COMPACT_ATOMS: atom_id res chain seq x y z
N MET A 1 21.28 -0.95 -28.87
CA MET A 1 22.05 -1.47 -27.70
C MET A 1 21.15 -1.32 -26.48
N GLY A 2 20.40 -2.36 -26.09
CA GLY A 2 19.56 -2.31 -24.89
C GLY A 2 20.27 -3.03 -23.75
N GLY A 3 20.80 -2.28 -22.78
CA GLY A 3 21.34 -2.87 -21.55
C GLY A 3 20.25 -3.54 -20.73
N LYS A 4 20.60 -4.55 -19.93
CA LYS A 4 19.65 -5.16 -18.98
C LYS A 4 19.24 -4.13 -17.93
N ILE A 5 17.98 -4.19 -17.50
CA ILE A 5 17.44 -3.35 -16.43
C ILE A 5 17.82 -4.00 -15.09
N PRO A 6 18.63 -3.35 -14.25
CA PRO A 6 19.06 -3.95 -12.98
C PRO A 6 17.94 -3.91 -11.92
N LEU A 7 17.86 -4.96 -11.12
CA LEU A 7 17.03 -5.11 -9.94
C LEU A 7 17.89 -5.64 -8.79
N LEU A 8 17.75 -5.01 -7.63
CA LEU A 8 18.37 -5.39 -6.36
C LEU A 8 17.30 -6.01 -5.47
N VAL A 9 17.50 -7.27 -5.09
CA VAL A 9 16.64 -8.00 -4.16
C VAL A 9 17.23 -7.84 -2.77
N LEU A 10 16.52 -7.16 -1.88
CA LEU A 10 16.95 -6.94 -0.50
C LEU A 10 16.11 -7.79 0.44
N PRO A 11 16.66 -8.85 1.04
CA PRO A 11 15.93 -9.60 2.06
C PRO A 11 15.90 -8.85 3.39
N TRP A 12 14.80 -8.94 4.14
CA TRP A 12 14.86 -8.79 5.58
C TRP A 12 15.55 -10.02 6.20
N MET A 13 16.38 -9.83 7.22
CA MET A 13 17.23 -10.88 7.80
C MET A 13 16.47 -12.16 8.15
N GLU A 14 15.26 -12.06 8.70
CA GLU A 14 14.46 -13.23 9.07
C GLU A 14 13.99 -14.08 7.89
N VAL A 15 13.98 -13.52 6.68
CA VAL A 15 13.49 -14.16 5.44
C VAL A 15 14.57 -14.28 4.36
N ALA A 16 15.84 -14.07 4.69
CA ALA A 16 16.96 -14.12 3.75
C ALA A 16 17.03 -15.45 2.96
N ASN A 17 16.76 -16.57 3.64
CA ASN A 17 16.73 -17.89 3.00
C ASN A 17 15.59 -18.05 1.99
N ILE A 18 14.51 -17.28 2.12
CA ILE A 18 13.37 -17.31 1.20
C ILE A 18 13.62 -16.41 0.00
N ALA A 19 14.23 -15.24 0.21
CA ALA A 19 14.62 -14.35 -0.90
C ALA A 19 15.61 -15.03 -1.87
N ALA A 20 16.50 -15.88 -1.37
CA ALA A 20 17.39 -16.70 -2.19
C ALA A 20 16.64 -17.68 -3.15
N GLN A 21 15.35 -17.94 -2.89
CA GLN A 21 14.51 -18.81 -3.71
C GLN A 21 13.71 -18.03 -4.77
N MET A 22 13.90 -16.72 -4.89
CA MET A 22 13.24 -15.93 -5.93
C MET A 22 13.57 -16.49 -7.32
N PRO A 23 12.58 -16.71 -8.20
CA PRO A 23 12.78 -17.32 -9.52
C PRO A 23 13.35 -16.32 -10.54
N THR A 24 14.50 -15.72 -10.21
CA THR A 24 15.13 -14.60 -10.95
C THR A 24 15.35 -14.91 -12.43
N LYS A 25 15.78 -16.13 -12.79
CA LYS A 25 15.92 -16.54 -14.18
C LYS A 25 14.59 -16.54 -14.93
N ALA A 26 13.54 -17.12 -14.34
CA ALA A 26 12.23 -17.17 -14.98
C ALA A 26 11.63 -15.77 -15.14
N LEU A 27 11.81 -14.89 -14.16
CA LEU A 27 11.37 -13.49 -14.23
C LEU A 27 12.15 -12.72 -15.31
N ALA A 28 13.47 -12.89 -15.38
CA ALA A 28 14.30 -12.26 -16.41
C ALA A 28 13.90 -12.71 -17.82
N ASP A 29 13.67 -14.01 -18.01
CA ASP A 29 13.24 -14.57 -19.28
C ASP A 29 11.83 -14.04 -19.66
N TYR A 30 10.88 -14.00 -18.70
CA TYR A 30 9.51 -13.53 -18.92
C TYR A 30 9.45 -12.05 -19.35
N PHE A 31 10.03 -11.14 -18.57
CA PHE A 31 10.04 -9.72 -18.92
C PHE A 31 10.93 -9.42 -20.13
N GLY A 32 11.99 -10.21 -20.34
CA GLY A 32 12.83 -10.13 -21.53
C GLY A 32 12.05 -10.40 -22.83
N ALA A 33 11.15 -11.39 -22.82
CA ALA A 33 10.25 -11.67 -23.94
C ALA A 33 9.27 -10.52 -24.24
N LEU A 34 8.99 -9.66 -23.25
CA LEU A 34 8.16 -8.46 -23.37
C LEU A 34 8.97 -7.19 -23.70
N GLY A 35 10.27 -7.32 -24.00
CA GLY A 35 11.14 -6.19 -24.34
C GLY A 35 11.84 -5.52 -23.15
N TYR A 36 11.71 -6.07 -21.93
CA TYR A 36 12.29 -5.55 -20.69
C TYR A 36 13.27 -6.56 -20.09
N PRO A 37 14.49 -6.68 -20.62
CA PRO A 37 15.44 -7.67 -20.14
C PRO A 37 15.93 -7.32 -18.73
N LEU A 38 15.37 -7.98 -17.71
CA LEU A 38 15.76 -7.75 -16.31
C LEU A 38 17.08 -8.46 -15.97
N SER A 39 17.80 -7.91 -14.99
CA SER A 39 18.94 -8.56 -14.34
C SER A 39 18.81 -8.41 -12.84
N PHE A 40 19.12 -9.47 -12.09
CA PHE A 40 18.90 -9.52 -10.65
C PHE A 40 20.24 -9.64 -9.91
N GLN A 41 20.36 -8.87 -8.84
CA GLN A 41 21.41 -9.00 -7.83
C GLN A 41 20.73 -9.18 -6.47
N ILE A 42 21.18 -10.14 -5.68
CA ILE A 42 20.74 -10.28 -4.29
C ILE A 42 21.71 -9.46 -3.43
N GLY A 43 21.17 -8.51 -2.68
CA GLY A 43 21.94 -7.68 -1.75
C GLY A 43 22.00 -8.28 -0.34
N ASP A 44 22.74 -7.61 0.53
CA ASP A 44 22.86 -8.01 1.93
C ASP A 44 21.51 -7.92 2.66
N PRO A 45 21.22 -8.84 3.60
CA PRO A 45 20.01 -8.76 4.38
C PRO A 45 19.95 -7.48 5.23
N LEU A 46 18.77 -6.89 5.33
CA LEU A 46 18.50 -5.73 6.17
C LEU A 46 18.28 -6.18 7.62
N ASP A 47 18.87 -5.46 8.56
CA ASP A 47 18.65 -5.66 10.00
C ASP A 47 17.26 -5.19 10.45
N LYS A 48 16.65 -4.26 9.71
CA LYS A 48 15.34 -3.66 10.01
C LYS A 48 14.44 -3.70 8.78
N ASP A 49 13.19 -4.08 8.99
CA ASP A 49 12.16 -4.05 7.95
C ASP A 49 11.55 -2.63 7.85
N PRO A 50 11.72 -1.91 6.73
CA PRO A 50 11.12 -0.59 6.56
C PRO A 50 9.60 -0.64 6.38
N THR A 51 8.99 -1.80 6.09
CA THR A 51 7.54 -1.93 5.86
C THR A 51 6.72 -2.00 7.14
N ASP A 52 7.35 -2.29 8.28
CA ASP A 52 6.70 -2.28 9.59
C ASP A 52 6.14 -0.89 9.94
N HIS A 53 6.71 0.17 9.35
CA HIS A 53 6.36 1.56 9.65
C HIS A 53 6.34 2.41 8.37
N PRO A 54 5.15 2.88 7.91
CA PRO A 54 5.03 3.64 6.67
C PRO A 54 5.95 4.87 6.54
N GLU A 55 6.31 5.50 7.64
CA GLU A 55 7.22 6.66 7.69
C GLU A 55 8.70 6.31 7.46
N ASN A 56 9.10 5.05 7.62
CA ASN A 56 10.45 4.58 7.31
C ASN A 56 10.61 4.30 5.81
N ILE A 57 9.50 4.15 5.09
CA ILE A 57 9.53 3.87 3.65
C ILE A 57 10.15 5.02 2.86
N PRO A 58 9.80 6.32 3.03
CA PRO A 58 10.45 7.39 2.28
C PRO A 58 11.96 7.53 2.54
N PRO A 59 12.48 7.50 3.79
CA PRO A 59 13.91 7.44 4.06
C PRO A 59 14.59 6.20 3.44
N PHE A 60 13.96 5.03 3.55
CA PHE A 60 14.47 3.80 2.94
C PHE A 60 14.57 3.97 1.42
N CYS A 61 13.48 4.35 0.75
CA CYS A 61 13.47 4.64 -0.68
C CYS A 61 14.54 5.68 -1.03
N ARG A 62 14.75 6.76 -0.26
CA ARG A 62 15.87 7.68 -0.55
C ARG A 62 17.25 7.04 -0.45
N SER A 63 17.43 6.05 0.42
CA SER A 63 18.71 5.36 0.62
C SER A 63 19.00 4.25 -0.40
N VAL A 64 17.96 3.60 -0.93
CA VAL A 64 18.11 2.45 -1.84
C VAL A 64 17.56 2.68 -3.23
N ALA A 65 16.61 3.62 -3.38
CA ALA A 65 15.98 3.88 -4.66
C ALA A 65 16.93 4.64 -5.58
N PRO A 66 16.87 4.33 -6.88
CA PRO A 66 17.70 4.95 -7.91
C PRO A 66 17.51 6.47 -7.94
N PRO A 67 18.61 7.25 -8.07
CA PRO A 67 18.51 8.66 -8.38
C PRO A 67 17.74 8.86 -9.71
N PRO A 68 16.86 9.86 -9.83
CA PRO A 68 16.00 10.06 -11.00
C PRO A 68 16.76 10.16 -12.33
N ASP A 69 18.00 10.66 -12.28
CA ASP A 69 18.81 11.01 -13.46
C ASP A 69 20.01 10.07 -13.68
N ARG A 70 20.10 8.96 -12.94
CA ARG A 70 21.22 8.03 -13.10
C ARG A 70 20.74 6.66 -13.54
N PHE A 71 21.02 6.36 -14.80
CA PHE A 71 20.94 5.01 -15.35
C PHE A 71 22.36 4.48 -15.61
N PRO A 72 22.65 3.18 -15.39
CA PRO A 72 21.78 2.14 -14.84
C PRO A 72 21.90 2.05 -13.30
N TRP A 73 20.85 2.45 -12.57
CA TRP A 73 20.71 2.12 -11.15
C TRP A 73 19.64 1.05 -10.96
N PRO A 74 19.75 0.18 -9.95
CA PRO A 74 18.80 -0.90 -9.74
C PRO A 74 17.48 -0.41 -9.15
N GLY A 75 16.37 -1.01 -9.58
CA GLY A 75 15.12 -0.98 -8.83
C GLY A 75 15.22 -1.95 -7.65
N VAL A 76 14.40 -1.78 -6.63
CA VAL A 76 14.50 -2.53 -5.37
C VAL A 76 13.25 -3.39 -5.17
N VAL A 77 13.48 -4.68 -4.97
CA VAL A 77 12.46 -5.61 -4.47
C VAL A 77 12.84 -6.00 -3.06
N LEU A 78 12.12 -5.48 -2.07
CA LEU A 78 12.27 -5.85 -0.67
C LEU A 78 11.51 -7.16 -0.41
N VAL A 79 12.21 -8.18 0.08
CA VAL A 79 11.56 -9.43 0.52
C VAL A 79 11.40 -9.37 2.03
N SER A 80 10.17 -9.27 2.47
CA SER A 80 9.78 -9.08 3.87
C SER A 80 8.95 -10.27 4.35
N ASP A 81 8.68 -10.32 5.64
CA ASP A 81 7.88 -11.35 6.26
C ASP A 81 6.38 -11.14 6.05
N MET A 82 5.80 -10.09 6.65
CA MET A 82 4.36 -9.86 6.59
C MET A 82 4.04 -8.38 6.55
N SER A 83 3.04 -8.01 5.75
CA SER A 83 2.48 -6.66 5.76
C SER A 83 1.87 -6.31 7.12
N VAL A 84 1.90 -5.02 7.46
CA VAL A 84 1.13 -4.44 8.58
C VAL A 84 -0.38 -4.65 8.43
N GLU A 85 -0.88 -4.88 7.22
CA GLU A 85 -2.28 -5.20 6.92
C GLU A 85 -2.60 -6.70 7.10
N GLY A 86 -1.56 -7.52 7.36
CA GLY A 86 -1.70 -8.94 7.66
C GLY A 86 -1.51 -9.85 6.44
N PRO A 87 -1.92 -11.13 6.56
CA PRO A 87 -1.52 -12.19 5.64
C PRO A 87 -2.30 -12.20 4.32
N SER A 88 -3.22 -11.27 4.07
CA SER A 88 -3.92 -11.15 2.78
C SER A 88 -3.17 -10.29 1.76
N THR A 89 -2.15 -9.55 2.19
CA THR A 89 -1.32 -8.70 1.32
C THR A 89 -0.09 -9.46 0.86
N ASN A 90 0.09 -9.59 -0.46
CA ASN A 90 1.23 -10.29 -1.07
C ASN A 90 2.40 -9.37 -1.36
N GLY A 91 2.12 -8.10 -1.62
CA GLY A 91 3.15 -7.08 -1.84
C GLY A 91 2.60 -5.67 -1.76
N THR A 92 3.48 -4.69 -1.91
CA THR A 92 3.19 -3.27 -1.72
C THR A 92 4.17 -2.42 -2.51
N LEU A 93 3.65 -1.40 -3.21
CA LEU A 93 4.49 -0.34 -3.75
C LEU A 93 4.98 0.54 -2.60
N LEU A 94 6.31 0.68 -2.51
CA LEU A 94 6.95 1.42 -1.43
C LEU A 94 7.03 2.92 -1.74
N ASP A 95 7.20 3.28 -3.00
CA ASP A 95 7.13 4.68 -3.45
C ASP A 95 5.92 4.83 -4.38
N MET A 96 5.05 5.78 -4.05
CA MET A 96 3.81 6.06 -4.75
C MET A 96 3.96 7.11 -5.84
N ASP A 97 5.02 7.91 -5.74
CA ASP A 97 5.30 9.00 -6.66
C ASP A 97 6.31 8.56 -7.73
N ARG A 98 7.21 7.63 -7.38
CA ARG A 98 8.32 7.19 -8.23
C ARG A 98 8.36 5.68 -8.36
N ARG A 99 8.73 5.23 -9.55
CA ARG A 99 8.92 3.82 -9.87
C ARG A 99 10.17 3.26 -9.23
N GLY A 100 10.17 1.95 -8.98
CA GLY A 100 11.38 1.18 -8.70
C GLY A 100 11.61 0.77 -7.25
N ALA A 101 10.59 0.80 -6.40
CA ALA A 101 10.65 0.16 -5.09
C ALA A 101 9.32 -0.54 -4.76
N SER A 102 9.37 -1.85 -4.54
CA SER A 102 8.25 -2.64 -4.05
C SER A 102 8.69 -3.63 -2.95
N ALA A 103 7.73 -4.11 -2.18
CA ALA A 103 7.91 -5.18 -1.21
C ALA A 103 7.07 -6.40 -1.55
N VAL A 104 7.58 -7.59 -1.26
CA VAL A 104 6.89 -8.89 -1.35
C VAL A 104 6.91 -9.55 0.03
N PHE A 105 5.76 -10.04 0.49
CA PHE A 105 5.57 -10.58 1.84
C PHE A 105 5.48 -12.11 1.84
N THR A 106 6.48 -12.76 2.44
CA THR A 106 6.64 -14.22 2.40
C THR A 106 5.65 -15.00 3.28
N LYS A 107 5.12 -14.39 4.34
CA LYS A 107 4.05 -14.95 5.20
C LYS A 107 2.64 -14.56 4.73
N SER A 108 2.49 -13.92 3.56
CA SER A 108 1.18 -13.80 2.94
C SER A 108 0.60 -15.20 2.68
N THR A 109 -0.73 -15.30 2.65
CA THR A 109 -1.44 -16.57 2.50
C THR A 109 -1.13 -17.20 1.15
N ALA A 110 -1.13 -16.40 0.08
CA ALA A 110 -0.81 -16.85 -1.27
C ALA A 110 0.66 -17.29 -1.37
N PHE A 111 1.60 -16.52 -0.82
CA PHE A 111 3.02 -16.87 -0.88
C PHE A 111 3.33 -18.15 -0.08
N ARG A 112 2.80 -18.23 1.14
CA ARG A 112 3.08 -19.33 2.08
C ARG A 112 2.42 -20.64 1.68
N LYS A 113 1.16 -20.60 1.23
CA LYS A 113 0.43 -21.81 0.80
C LYS A 113 0.66 -22.15 -0.67
N GLY A 114 1.09 -21.17 -1.46
CA GLY A 114 1.37 -21.33 -2.87
C GLY A 114 2.68 -22.08 -3.13
N ASP A 115 2.72 -22.69 -4.30
CA ASP A 115 3.89 -23.36 -4.85
C ASP A 115 4.87 -22.36 -5.51
N ASN A 116 5.84 -22.87 -6.27
CA ASN A 116 6.80 -22.02 -6.95
C ASN A 116 6.16 -21.14 -8.04
N GLU A 117 5.05 -21.59 -8.62
CA GLU A 117 4.30 -20.83 -9.62
C GLU A 117 3.61 -19.64 -8.98
N ALA A 118 2.93 -19.87 -7.85
CA ALA A 118 2.34 -18.81 -7.03
C ALA A 118 3.34 -17.69 -6.69
N ARG A 119 4.53 -18.08 -6.25
CA ARG A 119 5.59 -17.14 -5.86
C ARG A 119 6.11 -16.38 -7.06
N PHE A 120 6.30 -17.05 -8.19
CA PHE A 120 6.64 -16.39 -9.46
C PHE A 120 5.62 -15.32 -9.82
N GLU A 121 4.33 -15.64 -9.74
CA GLU A 121 3.24 -14.72 -10.07
C GLU A 121 3.23 -13.48 -9.15
N ILE A 122 3.45 -13.67 -7.84
CA ILE A 122 3.53 -12.55 -6.88
C ILE A 122 4.72 -11.64 -7.23
N TYR A 123 5.90 -12.19 -7.50
CA TYR A 123 7.05 -11.38 -7.90
C TYR A 123 6.84 -10.66 -9.24
N ALA A 124 6.27 -11.35 -10.23
CA ALA A 124 5.97 -10.75 -11.52
C ALA A 124 4.97 -9.60 -11.38
N HIS A 125 3.97 -9.74 -10.51
CA HIS A 125 2.99 -8.70 -10.21
C HIS A 125 3.63 -7.43 -9.63
N GLU A 126 4.40 -7.57 -8.55
CA GLU A 126 5.03 -6.41 -7.89
C GLU A 126 6.07 -5.74 -8.79
N ILE A 127 6.77 -6.51 -9.63
CA ILE A 127 7.68 -5.95 -10.64
C ILE A 127 6.91 -5.21 -11.72
N GLY A 128 5.79 -5.77 -12.18
CA GLY A 128 4.89 -5.14 -13.15
C GLY A 128 4.40 -3.78 -12.68
N HIS A 129 4.05 -3.65 -11.40
CA HIS A 129 3.71 -2.37 -10.81
C HIS A 129 4.83 -1.33 -10.95
N MET A 130 6.07 -1.69 -10.65
CA MET A 130 7.19 -0.78 -10.84
C MET A 130 7.36 -0.35 -12.32
N LEU A 131 6.84 -1.11 -13.28
CA LEU A 131 6.85 -0.84 -14.72
C LEU A 131 5.58 -0.15 -15.22
N ASN A 132 4.91 0.66 -14.39
CA ASN A 132 3.70 1.43 -14.72
C ASN A 132 2.43 0.59 -14.99
N LEU A 133 2.40 -0.69 -14.62
CA LEU A 133 1.16 -1.46 -14.69
C LEU A 133 0.27 -1.16 -13.49
N SER A 134 -0.99 -0.84 -13.73
CA SER A 134 -2.01 -0.61 -12.71
C SER A 134 -2.99 -1.78 -12.64
N HIS A 135 -3.80 -1.86 -11.58
CA HIS A 135 -4.90 -2.85 -11.52
C HIS A 135 -6.02 -2.54 -12.51
N THR A 136 -6.16 -1.30 -13.00
CA THR A 136 -7.13 -0.97 -14.06
C THR A 136 -6.73 -1.52 -15.42
N ASP A 137 -5.44 -1.87 -15.61
CA ASP A 137 -4.96 -2.60 -16.79
C ASP A 137 -5.20 -4.13 -16.67
N ALA A 138 -5.71 -4.59 -15.53
CA ALA A 138 -6.09 -5.98 -15.31
C ALA A 138 -7.56 -6.16 -15.75
N ASN A 139 -7.76 -6.53 -17.01
CA ASN A 139 -9.07 -6.78 -17.58
C ASN A 139 -9.90 -7.78 -16.74
N ASP A 140 -11.06 -7.36 -16.24
CA ASP A 140 -11.98 -8.15 -15.40
C ASP A 140 -12.61 -9.36 -16.12
N THR A 141 -12.56 -9.40 -17.47
CA THR A 141 -13.13 -10.53 -18.23
C THR A 141 -12.28 -11.80 -18.21
N PHE A 142 -11.07 -11.76 -17.65
CA PHE A 142 -10.23 -12.95 -17.50
C PHE A 142 -10.04 -13.31 -16.02
N PRO A 143 -10.13 -14.62 -15.66
CA PRO A 143 -9.73 -15.12 -14.34
C PRO A 143 -8.21 -15.00 -14.05
N THR A 144 -7.49 -14.19 -14.84
CA THR A 144 -6.04 -14.00 -14.82
C THR A 144 -5.62 -12.61 -14.36
N ALA A 145 -6.58 -11.74 -14.00
CA ALA A 145 -6.27 -10.45 -13.41
C ALA A 145 -5.45 -10.66 -12.12
N MET A 146 -4.36 -9.91 -11.97
CA MET A 146 -3.35 -10.22 -10.95
C MET A 146 -3.85 -10.06 -9.50
N ASN A 147 -4.97 -9.37 -9.32
CA ASN A 147 -5.71 -9.20 -8.06
C ASN A 147 -6.67 -10.37 -7.74
N GLN A 148 -6.76 -11.43 -8.56
CA GLN A 148 -7.68 -12.56 -8.43
C GLN A 148 -6.95 -13.89 -8.09
N TRP A 149 -6.15 -13.92 -7.01
CA TRP A 149 -5.36 -15.12 -6.65
C TRP A 149 -6.23 -16.35 -6.39
N ASP A 150 -7.37 -16.19 -5.72
CA ASP A 150 -8.23 -17.32 -5.39
C ASP A 150 -8.70 -18.02 -6.68
N ASP A 151 -9.07 -17.24 -7.70
CA ASP A 151 -9.45 -17.70 -9.04
C ASP A 151 -8.25 -18.36 -9.77
N ARG A 152 -7.06 -17.76 -9.67
CA ARG A 152 -5.81 -18.27 -10.27
C ARG A 152 -5.34 -19.59 -9.64
N SER A 153 -5.54 -19.77 -8.34
CA SER A 153 -5.07 -20.93 -7.58
C SER A 153 -5.81 -22.22 -7.91
N ILE A 154 -7.00 -22.12 -8.51
CA ILE A 154 -7.85 -23.24 -8.91
C ILE A 154 -7.85 -23.50 -10.43
N VAL A 155 -7.01 -22.80 -11.20
CA VAL A 155 -6.88 -23.04 -12.64
C VAL A 155 -6.14 -24.36 -12.90
N ASP A 156 -6.88 -25.34 -13.39
CA ASP A 156 -6.35 -26.68 -13.70
C ASP A 156 -5.58 -26.74 -15.03
N ASP A 157 -6.01 -26.00 -16.07
CA ASP A 157 -5.34 -25.97 -17.39
C ASP A 157 -4.65 -24.63 -17.67
N ARG A 158 -3.48 -24.45 -17.05
CA ARG A 158 -2.65 -23.24 -17.21
C ARG A 158 -2.13 -23.07 -18.63
N ALA A 159 -1.95 -24.16 -19.39
CA ALA A 159 -1.42 -24.11 -20.75
C ALA A 159 -2.46 -23.53 -21.72
N GLU A 160 -3.73 -23.86 -21.53
CA GLU A 160 -4.84 -23.24 -22.27
C GLU A 160 -4.89 -21.72 -22.04
N VAL A 161 -4.78 -21.30 -20.77
CA VAL A 161 -4.80 -19.86 -20.41
C VAL A 161 -3.66 -19.10 -21.08
N TRP A 162 -2.45 -19.66 -21.10
CA TRP A 162 -1.33 -19.08 -21.84
C TRP A 162 -1.60 -18.99 -23.34
N ARG A 163 -2.16 -20.03 -23.94
CA ARG A 163 -2.48 -20.04 -25.37
C ARG A 163 -3.46 -18.94 -25.72
N GLN A 164 -4.49 -18.75 -24.90
CA GLN A 164 -5.48 -17.68 -25.08
C GLN A 164 -4.85 -16.30 -24.92
N ALA A 165 -4.03 -16.09 -23.89
CA ALA A 165 -3.34 -14.81 -23.66
C ALA A 165 -2.41 -14.44 -24.83
N ILE A 166 -1.68 -15.41 -25.38
CA ILE A 166 -0.81 -15.23 -26.55
C ILE A 166 -1.61 -14.90 -27.82
N GLN A 167 -2.73 -15.61 -28.04
CA GLN A 167 -3.59 -15.40 -29.21
C GLN A 167 -4.28 -14.03 -29.20
N GLN A 168 -4.61 -13.52 -28.02
CA GLN A 168 -5.25 -12.21 -27.85
C GLN A 168 -4.25 -11.06 -27.66
N GLY A 169 -2.97 -11.40 -27.64
CA GLY A 169 -1.86 -10.48 -27.45
C GLY A 169 -1.57 -9.60 -28.68
N SER A 170 -0.60 -8.69 -28.54
CA SER A 170 -0.06 -7.96 -29.69
C SER A 170 0.72 -8.89 -30.63
N PRO A 171 0.94 -8.53 -31.92
CA PRO A 171 1.75 -9.35 -32.83
C PRO A 171 3.12 -9.73 -32.26
N LEU A 172 3.76 -8.82 -31.53
CA LEU A 172 5.03 -9.07 -30.83
C LEU A 172 4.89 -10.16 -29.77
N GLN A 173 3.79 -10.19 -29.03
CA GLN A 173 3.53 -11.25 -28.04
C GLN A 173 3.23 -12.59 -28.70
N THR A 174 2.46 -12.57 -29.78
CA THR A 174 2.17 -13.76 -30.59
C THR A 174 3.44 -14.33 -31.22
N GLU A 175 4.49 -13.54 -31.41
CA GLU A 175 5.79 -13.98 -31.92
C GLU A 175 6.75 -14.43 -30.80
N CYS A 176 6.93 -13.61 -29.76
CA CYS A 176 7.97 -13.81 -28.74
C CYS A 176 7.56 -14.74 -27.59
N LEU A 177 6.29 -14.74 -27.17
CA LEU A 177 5.85 -15.56 -26.04
C LEU A 177 5.76 -17.06 -26.38
N PRO A 178 5.33 -17.50 -27.58
CA PRO A 178 5.35 -18.93 -27.92
C PRO A 178 6.72 -19.59 -27.82
N GLU A 179 7.81 -18.89 -28.12
CA GLU A 179 9.14 -19.50 -28.00
C GLU A 179 9.47 -19.83 -26.53
N TYR A 180 8.94 -19.06 -25.58
CA TYR A 180 9.10 -19.31 -24.17
C TYR A 180 8.11 -20.36 -23.61
N PHE A 181 6.87 -20.43 -24.14
CA PHE A 181 5.80 -21.30 -23.61
C PHE A 181 5.49 -22.57 -24.43
N ASN A 182 5.57 -22.49 -25.77
CA ASN A 182 5.22 -23.56 -26.71
C ASN A 182 6.43 -24.33 -27.26
N SER A 183 7.68 -23.89 -27.03
CA SER A 183 8.87 -24.60 -27.55
C SER A 183 9.18 -25.93 -26.85
N GLY A 184 8.38 -26.35 -25.87
CA GLY A 184 8.60 -27.58 -25.09
C GLY A 184 9.82 -27.54 -24.16
N LYS A 185 10.59 -26.44 -24.14
CA LYS A 185 11.79 -26.32 -23.30
C LYS A 185 11.47 -26.15 -21.81
N ARG A 186 10.29 -25.63 -21.45
CA ARG A 186 9.80 -25.49 -20.06
C ARG A 186 8.27 -25.53 -20.00
N ARG A 187 7.70 -26.06 -18.92
CA ARG A 187 6.30 -25.78 -18.56
C ARG A 187 6.19 -24.31 -18.12
N PRO A 188 5.11 -23.58 -18.45
CA PRO A 188 4.92 -22.22 -17.98
C PRO A 188 4.97 -22.19 -16.45
N LEU A 189 5.81 -21.34 -15.88
CA LEU A 189 5.74 -21.05 -14.44
C LEU A 189 4.67 -19.98 -14.25
N GLY A 190 3.59 -20.34 -13.57
CA GLY A 190 2.50 -19.42 -13.28
C GLY A 190 1.60 -19.08 -14.47
N LEU A 191 0.61 -18.24 -14.21
CA LEU A 191 -0.31 -17.67 -15.20
C LEU A 191 0.20 -16.34 -15.79
N PRO A 192 -0.18 -15.99 -17.03
CA PRO A 192 0.20 -14.72 -17.66
C PRO A 192 -0.34 -13.51 -16.89
N MET A 193 0.35 -12.36 -16.98
CA MET A 193 -0.30 -11.07 -16.73
C MET A 193 -1.46 -10.86 -17.72
N SER A 194 -2.39 -9.93 -17.44
CA SER A 194 -3.50 -9.64 -18.36
C SER A 194 -2.98 -9.30 -19.76
N ALA A 195 -3.79 -9.58 -20.79
CA ALA A 195 -3.44 -9.25 -22.16
C ALA A 195 -3.14 -7.76 -22.33
N ASP A 196 -3.86 -6.89 -21.63
CA ASP A 196 -3.67 -5.44 -21.68
C ASP A 196 -2.37 -5.00 -20.97
N CYS A 197 -2.02 -5.61 -19.83
CA CYS A 197 -0.72 -5.41 -19.19
C CYS A 197 0.43 -5.81 -20.12
N CYS A 198 0.30 -6.98 -20.76
CA CYS A 198 1.31 -7.42 -21.72
C CYS A 198 1.39 -6.44 -22.89
N LYS A 199 0.24 -6.00 -23.46
CA LYS A 199 0.18 -5.10 -24.63
C LYS A 199 0.82 -3.76 -24.31
N TRP A 200 0.52 -3.22 -23.13
CA TRP A 200 1.13 -2.01 -22.61
C TRP A 200 2.66 -2.14 -22.60
N LEU A 201 3.20 -3.17 -21.96
CA LEU A 201 4.64 -3.39 -21.92
C LEU A 201 5.23 -3.52 -23.33
N ALA A 202 4.70 -4.41 -24.16
CA ALA A 202 5.23 -4.69 -25.50
C ALA A 202 5.19 -3.48 -26.46
N GLY A 203 4.21 -2.59 -26.31
CA GLY A 203 4.01 -1.43 -27.19
C GLY A 203 4.49 -0.09 -26.63
N ALA A 204 4.79 -0.01 -25.33
CA ALA A 204 5.17 1.25 -24.72
C ALA A 204 6.60 1.67 -25.14
N PRO A 205 6.81 2.96 -25.43
CA PRO A 205 8.15 3.50 -25.57
C PRO A 205 8.98 3.18 -24.33
N GLN A 206 10.26 2.85 -24.53
CA GLN A 206 11.14 2.61 -23.40
C GLN A 206 11.07 3.73 -22.37
N THR A 207 10.97 5.00 -22.76
CA THR A 207 10.81 6.15 -21.85
C THR A 207 9.60 6.08 -20.92
N ASP A 208 8.51 5.48 -21.37
CA ASP A 208 7.26 5.35 -20.61
C ASP A 208 7.37 4.24 -19.55
N VAL A 209 8.37 3.38 -19.67
CA VAL A 209 8.58 2.20 -18.83
C VAL A 209 10.02 2.16 -18.25
N PHE A 210 10.86 3.14 -18.58
CA PHE A 210 12.28 3.25 -18.19
C PHE A 210 12.43 3.83 -16.79
N PRO A 211 13.33 3.24 -16.00
CA PRO A 211 12.87 2.07 -15.30
C PRO A 211 12.59 2.50 -13.87
N TRP A 212 13.52 3.21 -13.24
CA TRP A 212 13.46 3.43 -11.82
C TRP A 212 13.80 4.88 -11.46
N GLY A 213 13.11 5.43 -10.46
CA GLY A 213 13.22 6.84 -10.03
C GLY A 213 12.35 7.82 -10.83
N GLY A 214 11.88 7.45 -12.02
CA GLY A 214 10.92 8.23 -12.80
C GLY A 214 9.52 8.19 -12.20
N LYS A 215 8.74 9.26 -12.39
CA LYS A 215 7.36 9.31 -11.88
C LYS A 215 6.48 8.24 -12.51
N PHE A 216 5.48 7.78 -11.76
CA PHE A 216 4.40 6.99 -12.35
C PHE A 216 3.66 7.83 -13.40
N LYS A 217 3.17 7.17 -14.46
CA LYS A 217 2.26 7.85 -15.39
C LYS A 217 1.00 8.17 -14.60
N ASP A 218 0.67 9.45 -14.51
CA ASP A 218 -0.51 9.90 -13.81
C ASP A 218 -1.75 9.39 -14.55
N LEU A 219 -2.26 8.23 -14.13
CA LEU A 219 -3.61 7.74 -14.48
C LEU A 219 -4.69 8.60 -13.79
N SER A 220 -4.30 9.73 -13.19
CA SER A 220 -5.17 10.71 -12.52
C SER A 220 -6.04 11.52 -13.49
N VAL A 221 -6.00 11.25 -14.79
CA VAL A 221 -7.13 11.57 -15.65
C VAL A 221 -8.18 10.51 -15.39
N GLY A 222 -9.05 10.78 -14.41
CA GLY A 222 -10.20 9.95 -14.11
C GLY A 222 -10.93 9.61 -15.41
N GLY A 223 -10.82 8.34 -15.82
CA GLY A 223 -11.69 7.79 -16.83
C GLY A 223 -13.10 7.90 -16.28
N VAL A 224 -13.89 8.78 -16.88
CA VAL A 224 -15.34 8.86 -16.72
C VAL A 224 -15.92 7.67 -17.47
N ASP A 225 -15.63 6.45 -17.04
CA ASP A 225 -16.38 5.28 -17.51
C ASP A 225 -17.62 5.16 -16.63
N ASP A 226 -18.69 5.74 -17.18
CA ASP A 226 -20.02 5.93 -16.62
C ASP A 226 -20.84 4.62 -16.56
N GLN A 227 -20.16 3.48 -16.37
CA GLN A 227 -20.81 2.18 -16.27
C GLN A 227 -20.69 1.66 -14.85
N SER A 228 -21.55 2.19 -13.97
CA SER A 228 -21.84 1.49 -12.73
C SER A 228 -22.51 0.17 -13.08
N ILE A 229 -21.75 -0.93 -13.06
CA ILE A 229 -22.32 -2.28 -13.09
C ILE A 229 -23.06 -2.41 -11.76
N GLY A 230 -24.37 -2.13 -11.78
CA GLY A 230 -25.17 -1.79 -10.60
C GLY A 230 -25.41 -2.93 -9.61
N LEU A 231 -24.35 -3.58 -9.13
CA LEU A 231 -24.34 -4.70 -8.19
C LEU A 231 -24.14 -4.24 -6.74
N ILE A 232 -23.37 -3.18 -6.56
CA ILE A 232 -22.92 -2.67 -5.25
C ILE A 232 -23.49 -1.28 -5.01
N ASP A 233 -24.00 -1.05 -3.79
CA ASP A 233 -24.29 0.28 -3.28
C ASP A 233 -23.08 0.81 -2.50
N CYS A 234 -22.70 2.05 -2.80
CA CYS A 234 -21.65 2.78 -2.10
C CYS A 234 -22.24 4.05 -1.48
N TYR A 235 -21.96 4.29 -0.21
CA TYR A 235 -22.39 5.48 0.51
C TYR A 235 -21.22 6.09 1.26
N LEU A 236 -21.11 7.41 1.21
CA LEU A 236 -20.14 8.20 1.95
C LEU A 236 -20.89 9.09 2.95
N ALA A 237 -20.44 9.10 4.20
CA ALA A 237 -20.80 10.08 5.20
C ALA A 237 -19.55 10.78 5.72
N ILE A 238 -19.72 12.04 6.11
CA ILE A 238 -18.70 12.82 6.80
C ILE A 238 -19.18 12.98 8.24
N GLU A 239 -18.37 12.51 9.20
CA GLU A 239 -18.74 12.44 10.61
C GLU A 239 -18.17 13.60 11.44
N SER A 240 -17.24 14.39 10.87
CA SER A 240 -16.61 15.53 11.54
C SER A 240 -16.99 16.88 10.92
N GLU A 241 -16.96 17.93 11.73
CA GLU A 241 -16.93 19.30 11.20
C GLU A 241 -15.58 19.60 10.53
N GLY A 242 -15.59 20.49 9.53
CA GLY A 242 -14.41 20.78 8.71
C GLY A 242 -13.82 22.16 8.97
N SER A 243 -12.51 22.23 9.15
CA SER A 243 -11.72 23.46 9.10
C SER A 243 -10.42 23.20 8.32
N VAL A 244 -9.85 24.27 7.77
CA VAL A 244 -8.59 24.22 7.01
C VAL A 244 -7.51 23.47 7.81
N ALA A 245 -6.83 22.54 7.12
CA ALA A 245 -5.74 21.72 7.66
C ALA A 245 -6.07 20.82 8.87
N GLN A 246 -7.35 20.61 9.17
CA GLN A 246 -7.81 19.66 10.18
C GLN A 246 -8.15 18.30 9.56
N PRO A 247 -8.06 17.20 10.34
CA PRO A 247 -8.52 15.90 9.87
C PRO A 247 -10.01 15.92 9.54
N VAL A 248 -10.38 15.23 8.47
CA VAL A 248 -11.77 14.87 8.17
C VAL A 248 -12.00 13.41 8.54
N ASP A 249 -13.07 13.16 9.30
CA ASP A 249 -13.52 11.80 9.59
C ASP A 249 -14.62 11.40 8.59
N LEU A 250 -14.34 10.37 7.81
CA LEU A 250 -15.19 9.86 6.74
C LEU A 250 -15.62 8.43 7.05
N GLN A 251 -16.86 8.10 6.71
CA GLN A 251 -17.35 6.72 6.73
C GLN A 251 -17.84 6.30 5.36
N VAL A 252 -17.20 5.27 4.81
CA VAL A 252 -17.64 4.60 3.58
C VAL A 252 -18.40 3.34 3.95
N ARG A 253 -19.61 3.19 3.42
CA ARG A 253 -20.46 2.00 3.56
C ARG A 253 -20.64 1.34 2.20
N ILE A 254 -20.47 0.03 2.17
CA ILE A 254 -20.55 -0.78 0.95
C ILE A 254 -21.48 -1.94 1.23
N SER A 255 -22.47 -2.15 0.35
CA SER A 255 -23.42 -3.25 0.47
C SER A 255 -23.80 -3.82 -0.89
N ALA A 256 -24.10 -5.12 -0.94
CA ALA A 256 -24.73 -5.72 -2.10
C ALA A 256 -26.14 -5.16 -2.26
N ARG A 257 -26.54 -4.83 -3.50
CA ARG A 257 -27.92 -4.43 -3.77
C ARG A 257 -28.89 -5.55 -3.40
N SER A 258 -30.08 -5.16 -2.96
CA SER A 258 -31.10 -6.06 -2.40
C SER A 258 -31.57 -7.16 -3.36
N ILE A 259 -31.31 -7.04 -4.66
CA ILE A 259 -31.69 -8.01 -5.69
C ILE A 259 -30.70 -9.17 -5.84
N PHE A 260 -29.49 -9.06 -5.27
CA PHE A 260 -28.46 -10.11 -5.35
C PHE A 260 -28.37 -10.88 -4.03
N GLU A 261 -28.21 -12.20 -4.11
CA GLU A 261 -28.04 -13.06 -2.93
C GLU A 261 -26.65 -12.90 -2.31
N ALA A 262 -25.62 -12.83 -3.15
CA ALA A 262 -24.26 -12.55 -2.74
C ALA A 262 -23.41 -12.10 -3.93
N ILE A 263 -22.37 -11.31 -3.66
CA ILE A 263 -21.42 -10.84 -4.67
C ILE A 263 -20.01 -11.10 -4.16
N GLU A 264 -19.14 -11.60 -5.03
CA GLU A 264 -17.71 -11.72 -4.72
C GLU A 264 -16.99 -10.40 -4.93
N ILE A 265 -16.31 -9.95 -3.88
CA ILE A 265 -15.57 -8.68 -3.84
C ILE A 265 -14.15 -8.94 -3.29
N PRO A 266 -13.20 -8.01 -3.44
CA PRO A 266 -11.93 -8.11 -2.76
C PRO A 266 -12.08 -8.27 -1.24
N ALA A 267 -11.25 -9.10 -0.61
CA ALA A 267 -11.24 -9.28 0.84
C ALA A 267 -10.81 -8.01 1.58
N THR A 268 -9.86 -7.27 0.99
CA THR A 268 -9.34 -6.01 1.51
C THR A 268 -10.01 -4.86 0.74
N VAL A 269 -10.99 -4.23 1.38
CA VAL A 269 -11.77 -3.12 0.81
C VAL A 269 -11.42 -1.85 1.56
N ASP A 270 -10.39 -1.13 1.12
CA ASP A 270 -9.94 0.12 1.74
C ASP A 270 -9.21 1.04 0.74
N LEU A 271 -8.73 2.19 1.22
CA LEU A 271 -8.00 3.17 0.41
C LEU A 271 -6.61 2.69 -0.01
N ARG A 272 -5.97 1.80 0.77
CA ARG A 272 -4.61 1.31 0.47
C ARG A 272 -4.65 0.18 -0.55
N SER A 273 -5.71 -0.62 -0.59
CA SER A 273 -5.91 -1.60 -1.65
C SER A 273 -6.33 -0.97 -2.99
N GLY A 274 -6.66 0.33 -3.00
CA GLY A 274 -7.17 1.03 -4.18
C GLY A 274 -8.60 0.64 -4.57
N VAL A 275 -9.24 -0.26 -3.81
CA VAL A 275 -10.64 -0.64 -4.02
C VAL A 275 -11.59 0.49 -3.66
N ILE A 276 -11.23 1.30 -2.65
CA ILE A 276 -11.89 2.57 -2.35
C ILE A 276 -10.99 3.70 -2.83
N GLU A 277 -11.59 4.64 -3.55
CA GLU A 277 -10.98 5.93 -3.89
C GLU A 277 -11.84 7.05 -3.29
N ILE A 278 -11.18 8.13 -2.84
CA ILE A 278 -11.87 9.36 -2.45
C ILE A 278 -11.53 10.43 -3.47
N HIS A 279 -12.55 10.98 -4.13
CA HIS A 279 -12.39 12.08 -5.06
C HIS A 279 -12.88 13.35 -4.36
N ILE A 280 -12.10 14.42 -4.48
CA ILE A 280 -12.30 15.68 -3.77
C ILE A 280 -12.29 16.81 -4.80
N THR A 281 -13.44 17.44 -4.98
CA THR A 281 -13.59 18.64 -5.79
C THR A 281 -13.51 19.87 -4.90
N SER A 282 -12.53 20.72 -5.19
CA SER A 282 -12.30 21.98 -4.48
C SER A 282 -13.37 23.03 -4.78
N PRO A 283 -13.47 24.11 -3.97
CA PRO A 283 -14.34 25.24 -4.25
C PRO A 283 -14.07 25.91 -5.61
N ALA A 284 -12.86 25.76 -6.15
CA ALA A 284 -12.47 26.24 -7.47
C ALA A 284 -12.91 25.29 -8.61
N GLY A 285 -13.59 24.19 -8.30
CA GLY A 285 -14.03 23.18 -9.28
C GLY A 285 -12.94 22.20 -9.70
N ILE A 286 -11.74 22.26 -9.10
CA ILE A 286 -10.65 21.32 -9.41
C ILE A 286 -10.87 20.03 -8.63
N THR A 287 -11.06 18.92 -9.32
CA THR A 287 -11.17 17.57 -8.74
C THR A 287 -9.80 16.92 -8.66
N ARG A 288 -9.52 16.27 -7.52
CA ARG A 288 -8.37 15.39 -7.36
C ARG A 288 -8.74 14.11 -6.64
N LYS A 289 -7.99 13.05 -6.92
CA LYS A 289 -8.06 11.78 -6.20
C LYS A 289 -7.13 11.80 -4.98
N TYR A 290 -7.65 11.37 -3.83
CA TYR A 290 -6.85 11.10 -2.64
C TYR A 290 -5.82 10.02 -2.92
N ARG A 291 -4.53 10.31 -2.65
CA ARG A 291 -3.44 9.36 -2.82
C ARG A 291 -2.90 8.83 -1.49
N CYS A 292 -3.20 7.56 -1.20
CA CYS A 292 -2.55 6.86 -0.10
C CYS A 292 -1.02 6.92 -0.21
N ARG A 293 -0.35 6.97 0.94
CA ARG A 293 1.12 6.94 1.02
C ARG A 293 1.73 5.56 0.76
N SER A 294 0.90 4.52 0.76
CA SER A 294 1.28 3.13 0.48
C SER A 294 0.11 2.43 -0.21
N LEU A 295 0.37 1.70 -1.29
CA LEU A 295 -0.61 0.83 -1.93
C LEU A 295 -0.29 -0.63 -1.67
N THR A 296 -1.29 -1.38 -1.22
CA THR A 296 -1.16 -2.79 -0.86
C THR A 296 -1.86 -3.67 -1.89
N CYS A 297 -1.17 -4.71 -2.34
CA CYS A 297 -1.71 -5.68 -3.27
C CYS A 297 -2.23 -6.89 -2.48
N GLY A 298 -3.55 -6.97 -2.38
CA GLY A 298 -4.25 -8.13 -1.82
C GLY A 298 -4.99 -8.87 -2.93
N THR A 299 -5.00 -10.19 -2.85
CA THR A 299 -5.55 -11.04 -3.92
C THR A 299 -6.66 -11.96 -3.46
N SER A 300 -6.93 -11.98 -2.16
CA SER A 300 -8.04 -12.74 -1.59
C SER A 300 -9.37 -12.07 -1.92
N ARG A 301 -10.39 -12.87 -2.19
CA ARG A 301 -11.77 -12.44 -2.33
C ARG A 301 -12.57 -12.81 -1.08
N GLN A 302 -13.69 -12.12 -0.90
CA GLN A 302 -14.69 -12.45 0.11
C GLN A 302 -16.08 -12.36 -0.51
N ARG A 303 -17.01 -13.11 0.07
CA ARG A 303 -18.41 -13.05 -0.31
C ARG A 303 -19.15 -11.98 0.50
N LEU A 304 -19.70 -10.99 -0.19
CA LEU A 304 -20.60 -9.99 0.39
C LEU A 304 -22.04 -10.48 0.27
N GLU A 305 -22.52 -11.10 1.35
CA GLU A 305 -23.89 -11.59 1.45
C GLU A 305 -24.92 -10.44 1.43
N ARG A 306 -26.13 -10.73 0.95
CA ARG A 306 -27.26 -9.82 0.99
C ARG A 306 -27.50 -9.28 2.41
N GLY A 307 -27.68 -7.96 2.51
CA GLY A 307 -27.93 -7.28 3.78
C GLY A 307 -26.70 -7.06 4.66
N ARG A 308 -25.54 -7.62 4.29
CA ARG A 308 -24.27 -7.31 4.96
C ARG A 308 -23.74 -5.97 4.48
N ILE A 309 -23.28 -5.14 5.42
CA ILE A 309 -22.69 -3.83 5.15
C ILE A 309 -21.25 -3.84 5.62
N ILE A 310 -20.31 -3.56 4.71
CA ILE A 310 -18.92 -3.26 5.04
C ILE A 310 -18.85 -1.78 5.40
N ARG A 311 -18.33 -1.48 6.59
CA ARG A 311 -18.08 -0.11 7.06
C ARG A 311 -16.58 0.15 7.13
N ARG A 312 -16.14 1.28 6.61
CA ARG A 312 -14.76 1.76 6.70
C ARG A 312 -14.76 3.18 7.20
N ASN A 313 -14.03 3.41 8.28
CA ASN A 313 -13.87 4.72 8.88
C ASN A 313 -12.46 5.21 8.60
N TYR A 314 -12.35 6.42 8.08
CA TYR A 314 -11.10 7.08 7.75
C TYR A 314 -11.02 8.39 8.50
N SER A 315 -9.80 8.78 8.86
CA SER A 315 -9.51 10.06 9.48
C SER A 315 -8.33 10.65 8.73
N LEU A 316 -8.64 11.52 7.77
CA LEU A 316 -7.72 11.96 6.73
C LEU A 316 -7.32 13.41 6.95
N VAL A 317 -6.01 13.69 7.06
CA VAL A 317 -5.49 15.07 7.13
C VAL A 317 -4.99 15.53 5.76
N GLY A 318 -4.27 14.63 5.09
CA GLY A 318 -3.55 14.89 3.85
C GLY A 318 -3.14 13.58 3.20
N ASP A 319 -2.68 13.68 1.97
CA ASP A 319 -2.30 12.59 1.11
C ASP A 319 -0.83 12.75 0.64
N ALA A 320 -0.40 12.00 -0.38
CA ALA A 320 0.93 12.17 -0.97
C ALA A 320 1.14 13.57 -1.60
N ASN A 321 0.05 14.23 -2.04
CA ASN A 321 0.10 15.53 -2.72
C ASN A 321 0.02 16.72 -1.75
N GLY A 322 -0.39 16.50 -0.50
CA GLY A 322 -0.45 17.55 0.53
C GLY A 322 -1.70 17.46 1.40
N ILE A 323 -2.03 18.55 2.09
CA ILE A 323 -3.22 18.61 2.95
C ILE A 323 -4.49 18.54 2.11
N LEU A 324 -5.53 17.88 2.63
CA LEU A 324 -6.77 17.67 1.90
C LEU A 324 -7.52 18.96 1.59
N PHE A 325 -7.68 19.80 2.61
CA PHE A 325 -8.45 21.04 2.56
C PHE A 325 -7.57 22.24 2.95
N PRO A 326 -6.80 22.79 1.99
CA PRO A 326 -5.90 23.91 2.26
C PRO A 326 -6.61 25.27 2.31
N VAL A 327 -7.83 25.38 1.76
CA VAL A 327 -8.60 26.63 1.72
C VAL A 327 -10.02 26.42 2.25
N ALA A 328 -10.64 27.49 2.72
CA ALA A 328 -12.02 27.47 3.17
C ALA A 328 -13.00 27.47 1.98
N GLY A 329 -14.19 26.91 2.20
CA GLY A 329 -15.25 26.86 1.19
C GLY A 329 -15.94 25.51 1.13
N ILE A 330 -16.85 25.38 0.16
CA ILE A 330 -17.61 24.15 -0.04
C ILE A 330 -16.83 23.24 -0.98
N TYR A 331 -16.47 22.06 -0.47
CA TYR A 331 -15.90 20.97 -1.24
C TYR A 331 -17.00 19.96 -1.58
N GLN A 332 -16.80 19.20 -2.66
CA GLN A 332 -17.58 17.99 -2.91
C GLN A 332 -16.68 16.78 -2.74
N ILE A 333 -17.13 15.80 -1.98
CA ILE A 333 -16.38 14.58 -1.71
C ILE A 333 -17.23 13.40 -2.15
N GLU A 334 -16.64 12.47 -2.89
CA GLU A 334 -17.27 11.22 -3.27
C GLU A 334 -16.34 10.03 -3.03
N ALA A 335 -16.93 8.87 -2.74
CA ALA A 335 -16.24 7.60 -2.68
C ALA A 335 -16.51 6.82 -3.97
N VAL A 336 -15.47 6.40 -4.66
CA VAL A 336 -15.53 5.61 -5.89
C VAL A 336 -14.97 4.22 -5.62
N LEU A 337 -15.63 3.20 -6.15
CA LEU A 337 -15.22 1.80 -6.12
C LEU A 337 -15.00 1.33 -7.56
N PRO A 338 -13.86 1.65 -8.19
CA PRO A 338 -13.68 1.47 -9.63
C PRO A 338 -13.83 0.01 -10.04
N THR A 339 -13.16 -0.89 -9.33
CA THR A 339 -13.18 -2.33 -9.59
C THR A 339 -14.51 -3.00 -9.24
N LEU A 340 -15.41 -2.30 -8.55
CA LEU A 340 -16.74 -2.79 -8.20
C LEU A 340 -17.84 -2.06 -8.97
N GLY A 341 -17.48 -1.13 -9.86
CA GLY A 341 -18.42 -0.34 -10.65
C GLY A 341 -19.43 0.43 -9.80
N ALA A 342 -19.02 1.02 -8.68
CA ALA A 342 -19.94 1.74 -7.78
C ALA A 342 -19.37 3.07 -7.32
N ARG A 343 -20.25 4.04 -7.05
CA ARG A 343 -19.89 5.37 -6.54
C ARG A 343 -20.92 5.85 -5.53
N SER A 344 -20.49 6.63 -4.55
CA SER A 344 -21.41 7.38 -3.70
C SER A 344 -21.97 8.58 -4.46
N GLY A 345 -23.08 9.14 -3.97
CA GLY A 345 -23.41 10.52 -4.30
C GLY A 345 -22.33 11.48 -3.77
N PRO A 346 -22.13 12.65 -4.41
CA PRO A 346 -21.24 13.67 -3.86
C PRO A 346 -21.83 14.23 -2.56
N VAL A 347 -20.99 14.38 -1.55
CA VAL A 347 -21.33 15.00 -0.28
C VAL A 347 -20.71 16.39 -0.25
N GLU A 348 -21.53 17.41 -0.02
CA GLU A 348 -21.05 18.76 0.22
C GLU A 348 -20.40 18.85 1.61
N TYR A 349 -19.18 19.37 1.65
CA TYR A 349 -18.42 19.54 2.88
C TYR A 349 -17.94 20.97 3.03
N ASN A 350 -18.51 21.67 4.01
CA ASN A 350 -18.17 23.06 4.28
C ASN A 350 -16.93 23.15 5.17
N ILE A 351 -15.82 23.58 4.59
CA ILE A 351 -14.56 23.83 5.28
C ILE A 351 -14.57 25.27 5.80
N ARG A 352 -14.61 25.41 7.13
CA ARG A 352 -14.53 26.72 7.79
C ARG A 352 -13.12 27.32 7.63
N PRO A 353 -12.98 28.66 7.70
CA PRO A 353 -11.68 29.31 7.79
C PRO A 353 -10.78 28.70 8.86
N ALA A 354 -9.48 28.80 8.64
CA ALA A 354 -8.49 28.38 9.63
C ALA A 354 -8.68 29.15 10.94
N THR A 355 -8.58 28.44 12.07
CA THR A 355 -8.67 29.02 13.41
C THR A 355 -7.43 28.71 14.23
N GLY A 356 -7.19 29.49 15.29
CA GLY A 356 -6.09 29.27 16.22
C GLY A 356 -4.72 29.24 15.51
N PRO A 357 -3.86 28.23 15.79
CA PRO A 357 -2.52 28.14 15.19
C PRO A 357 -2.53 28.07 13.65
N PHE A 358 -3.56 27.49 13.06
CA PHE A 358 -3.68 27.38 11.60
C PHE A 358 -3.96 28.72 10.94
N ALA A 359 -4.52 29.71 11.65
CA ALA A 359 -4.79 31.03 11.10
C ALA A 359 -3.53 31.90 10.94
N ASN A 360 -2.36 31.43 11.41
CA ASN A 360 -1.09 32.14 11.25
C ASN A 360 -0.78 32.35 9.74
N PRO A 361 -0.46 33.57 9.28
CA PRO A 361 -0.19 33.85 7.87
C PRO A 361 0.91 33.00 7.24
N ALA A 362 2.01 32.74 7.97
CA ALA A 362 3.09 31.87 7.49
C ALA A 362 2.60 30.42 7.33
N PHE A 363 1.72 29.98 8.23
CA PHE A 363 1.09 28.67 8.15
C PHE A 363 0.10 28.60 6.98
N GLN A 364 -0.72 29.62 6.77
CA GLN A 364 -1.62 29.70 5.61
C GLN A 364 -0.85 29.72 4.29
N GLN A 365 0.28 30.44 4.23
CA GLN A 365 1.17 30.44 3.07
C GLN A 365 1.78 29.05 2.83
N PHE A 366 2.26 28.39 3.89
CA PHE A 366 2.74 27.01 3.84
C PHE A 366 1.67 26.03 3.32
N LEU A 367 0.42 26.20 3.75
CA LEU A 367 -0.69 25.34 3.32
C LEU A 367 -1.09 25.57 1.86
N ALA A 368 -1.08 26.82 1.41
CA ALA A 368 -1.52 27.19 0.06
C ALA A 368 -0.45 26.93 -1.00
N ASN A 369 0.78 27.37 -0.75
CA ASN A 369 1.84 27.46 -1.76
C ASN A 369 3.16 26.83 -1.32
N ASP A 370 3.17 26.18 -0.15
CA ASP A 370 4.39 25.78 0.53
C ASP A 370 5.28 26.97 0.96
N LEU A 371 6.35 26.68 1.72
CA LEU A 371 7.36 27.69 2.07
C LEU A 371 8.66 27.48 1.28
N PRO A 372 9.33 28.56 0.85
CA PRO A 372 10.68 28.48 0.31
C PRO A 372 11.64 27.80 1.29
N ASN A 373 12.63 27.05 0.79
CA ASN A 373 13.59 26.34 1.66
C ASN A 373 14.47 27.30 2.47
N ASP A 374 14.65 28.54 2.01
CA ASP A 374 15.43 29.60 2.64
C ASP A 374 14.59 30.47 3.61
N ASP A 375 13.27 30.28 3.67
CA ASP A 375 12.38 31.00 4.58
C ASP A 375 12.41 30.41 6.00
N LEU A 376 13.56 30.53 6.66
CA LEU A 376 13.78 30.03 8.02
C LEU A 376 12.76 30.59 9.02
N ALA A 377 12.37 31.85 8.87
CA ALA A 377 11.39 32.50 9.73
C ALA A 377 9.99 31.88 9.56
N GLY A 378 9.56 31.64 8.31
CA GLY A 378 8.33 30.92 8.01
C GLY A 378 8.33 29.50 8.57
N TRP A 379 9.42 28.75 8.40
CA TRP A 379 9.54 27.39 8.92
C TRP A 379 9.52 27.35 10.46
N CYS A 380 10.16 28.29 11.15
CA CYS A 380 10.08 28.41 12.61
C CYS A 380 8.66 28.73 13.07
N ALA A 381 7.97 29.66 12.39
CA ALA A 381 6.59 30.00 12.71
C ALA A 381 5.62 28.82 12.50
N VAL A 382 5.89 27.97 11.49
CA VAL A 382 5.14 26.72 11.30
C VAL A 382 5.39 25.74 12.43
N ASP A 383 6.64 25.54 12.86
CA ASP A 383 6.97 24.62 13.95
C ASP A 383 6.37 25.07 15.29
N GLU A 384 6.49 26.36 15.63
CA GLU A 384 5.85 26.94 16.81
C GLU A 384 4.33 26.76 16.81
N ALA A 385 3.69 26.94 15.65
CA ALA A 385 2.26 26.70 15.50
C ALA A 385 1.89 25.22 15.69
N LEU A 386 2.73 24.29 15.22
CA LEU A 386 2.56 22.85 15.42
C LEU A 386 2.74 22.42 16.88
N ASP A 387 3.50 23.16 17.67
CA ASP A 387 3.69 22.88 19.10
C ASP A 387 2.47 23.21 19.96
N SER A 388 1.53 23.99 19.44
CA SER A 388 0.27 24.26 20.15
C SER A 388 -0.47 22.98 20.54
N ARG A 389 -1.08 22.99 21.73
CA ARG A 389 -1.94 21.88 22.22
C ARG A 389 -3.21 21.73 21.40
N ASP A 390 -3.61 22.77 20.68
CA ASP A 390 -4.82 22.79 19.86
C ASP A 390 -4.63 22.11 18.49
N VAL A 391 -3.39 21.78 18.14
CA VAL A 391 -3.07 21.02 16.93
C VAL A 391 -3.09 19.53 17.25
N GLY A 392 -4.03 18.80 16.65
CA GLY A 392 -4.13 17.35 16.84
C GLY A 392 -2.90 16.58 16.35
N THR A 393 -2.56 15.48 17.02
CA THR A 393 -1.31 14.76 16.79
C THR A 393 -1.13 14.24 15.36
N LYS A 394 -2.22 13.84 14.69
CA LYS A 394 -2.17 13.40 13.29
C LYS A 394 -1.72 14.52 12.36
N THR A 395 -2.20 15.74 12.60
CA THR A 395 -1.81 16.92 11.84
C THR A 395 -0.35 17.29 12.12
N LYS A 396 0.10 17.23 13.38
CA LYS A 396 1.52 17.40 13.74
C LYS A 396 2.40 16.40 12.99
N SER A 397 2.10 15.10 13.10
CA SER A 397 2.88 14.06 12.45
C SER A 397 2.93 14.22 10.93
N PHE A 398 1.79 14.51 10.29
CA PHE A 398 1.73 14.72 8.85
C PHE A 398 2.62 15.90 8.42
N LEU A 399 2.49 17.05 9.08
CA LEU A 399 3.18 18.28 8.69
C LEU A 399 4.68 18.23 9.02
N ARG A 400 5.06 17.69 10.17
CA ARG A 400 6.47 17.46 10.52
C ARG A 400 7.14 16.45 9.59
N SER A 401 6.45 15.39 9.19
CA SER A 401 6.95 14.43 8.18
C SER A 401 7.20 15.11 6.83
N LYS A 402 6.30 16.01 6.39
CA LYS A 402 6.48 16.78 5.16
C LYS A 402 7.69 17.71 5.24
N ALA A 403 7.88 18.39 6.37
CA ALA A 403 9.01 19.28 6.58
C ALA A 403 10.36 18.53 6.68
N ALA A 404 10.38 17.40 7.39
CA ALA A 404 11.55 16.53 7.50
C ALA A 404 11.99 15.95 6.15
N ALA A 405 11.04 15.61 5.26
CA ALA A 405 11.34 15.12 3.91
C ALA A 405 12.14 16.11 3.05
N ARG A 406 12.19 17.39 3.43
CA ARG A 406 12.97 18.44 2.78
C ARG A 406 14.31 18.78 3.46
N GLY A 407 14.69 18.05 4.50
CA GLY A 407 15.99 18.20 5.13
C GLY A 407 16.09 19.33 6.16
N HIS A 408 14.96 19.91 6.58
CA HIS A 408 14.95 20.88 7.67
C HIS A 408 15.16 20.19 9.02
N ARG A 409 16.32 20.47 9.64
CA ARG A 409 16.77 19.87 10.92
C ARG A 409 16.06 20.40 12.17
N PHE A 410 15.13 21.36 12.02
CA PHE A 410 14.44 22.02 13.13
C PHE A 410 13.32 21.15 13.73
N PHE A 411 12.79 20.20 12.98
CA PHE A 411 11.83 19.23 13.50
C PHE A 411 12.61 18.11 14.20
N MET A 412 12.35 17.90 15.50
CA MET A 412 13.02 16.90 16.34
C MET A 412 13.16 15.54 15.62
N PRO A 413 14.20 14.73 15.92
CA PRO A 413 14.35 13.42 15.31
C PRO A 413 13.04 12.66 15.45
N LEU A 414 12.57 12.06 14.34
CA LEU A 414 11.31 11.32 14.21
C LEU A 414 11.00 10.37 15.39
N GLU A 415 12.02 9.98 16.15
CA GLU A 415 11.98 9.17 17.37
C GLU A 415 11.11 9.70 18.51
N GLU A 416 11.01 11.01 18.73
CA GLU A 416 10.18 11.56 19.82
C GLU A 416 8.70 11.72 19.42
N LEU A 417 8.39 11.90 18.13
CA LEU A 417 7.02 11.86 17.58
C LEU A 417 6.37 10.46 17.68
N ARG A 418 7.17 9.39 17.80
CA ARG A 418 6.73 7.99 17.91
C ARG A 418 5.82 7.74 19.11
N ARG A 419 5.93 8.54 20.18
CA ARG A 419 5.11 8.39 21.39
C ARG A 419 3.72 8.99 21.28
N GLU A 420 3.41 9.76 20.26
CA GLU A 420 2.14 10.51 20.21
C GLU A 420 1.22 10.09 19.05
N ALA A 421 1.72 9.41 18.02
CA ALA A 421 0.96 9.10 16.80
C ALA A 421 -0.07 7.97 16.99
N SER A 422 -1.31 8.35 17.33
CA SER A 422 -2.54 7.54 17.39
C SER A 422 -2.50 6.36 18.36
N SER A 423 -3.28 6.44 19.44
CA SER A 423 -3.51 5.32 20.38
C SER A 423 -3.80 4.02 19.64
N ARG A 424 -4.62 4.03 18.58
CA ARG A 424 -4.90 2.83 17.77
C ARG A 424 -3.70 2.22 17.03
N VAL A 425 -2.73 3.02 16.61
CA VAL A 425 -1.52 2.52 15.94
C VAL A 425 -0.59 1.95 17.00
N GLN A 426 -0.47 2.62 18.14
CA GLN A 426 0.29 2.13 19.30
C GLN A 426 -0.31 0.82 19.85
N GLU A 427 -1.63 0.75 19.99
CA GLU A 427 -2.40 -0.43 20.36
C GLU A 427 -2.14 -1.58 19.37
N ARG A 428 -2.23 -1.30 18.06
CA ARG A 428 -1.98 -2.29 17.01
C ARG A 428 -0.53 -2.78 17.02
N ASP A 429 0.44 -1.87 17.06
CA ASP A 429 1.86 -2.19 16.98
C ASP A 429 2.31 -2.92 18.26
N ALA A 430 1.76 -2.56 19.42
CA ALA A 430 1.97 -3.27 20.68
C ALA A 430 1.39 -4.69 20.64
N LEU A 431 0.17 -4.88 20.12
CA LEU A 431 -0.41 -6.22 19.91
C LEU A 431 0.41 -7.05 18.92
N LEU A 432 0.82 -6.47 17.79
CA LEU A 432 1.63 -7.16 16.79
C LEU A 432 2.96 -7.62 17.39
N ARG A 433 3.61 -6.78 18.20
CA ARG A 433 4.83 -7.13 18.92
C ARG A 433 4.62 -8.29 19.89
N VAL A 434 3.53 -8.27 20.67
CA VAL A 434 3.16 -9.38 21.56
C VAL A 434 2.91 -10.66 20.77
N VAL A 435 2.18 -10.60 19.66
CA VAL A 435 1.90 -11.75 18.80
C VAL A 435 3.19 -12.33 18.21
N ARG A 436 4.09 -11.48 17.69
CA ARG A 436 5.39 -11.89 17.13
C ARG A 436 6.26 -12.58 18.19
N LEU A 437 6.43 -11.97 19.35
CA LEU A 437 7.23 -12.54 20.45
C LEU A 437 6.61 -13.83 21.00
N ARG A 438 5.27 -13.92 21.02
CA ARG A 438 4.55 -15.14 21.37
C ARG A 438 4.80 -16.25 20.36
N GLN A 439 4.87 -15.96 19.06
CA GLN A 439 5.19 -16.97 18.06
C GLN A 439 6.65 -17.47 18.20
N ALA A 440 7.55 -16.61 18.68
CA ALA A 440 8.95 -16.92 18.95
C ALA A 440 9.22 -17.51 20.36
N LEU A 441 8.18 -18.00 21.06
CA LEU A 441 8.16 -18.32 22.51
C LEU A 441 9.24 -19.29 23.03
N ASP A 442 10.01 -19.94 22.17
CA ASP A 442 11.08 -20.83 22.60
C ASP A 442 12.39 -20.12 22.96
N ARG A 443 12.53 -18.79 22.70
CA ARG A 443 13.79 -18.06 22.92
C ARG A 443 13.72 -16.81 23.81
N ASN A 444 12.60 -16.07 23.87
CA ASN A 444 12.56 -14.72 24.48
C ASN A 444 11.40 -14.49 25.48
N THR A 445 11.29 -15.30 26.54
CA THR A 445 10.22 -15.17 27.56
C THR A 445 10.23 -13.83 28.30
N SER A 446 11.40 -13.27 28.57
CA SER A 446 11.53 -11.98 29.26
C SER A 446 11.14 -10.77 28.41
N GLU A 447 11.38 -10.83 27.09
CA GLU A 447 10.96 -9.79 26.15
C GLU A 447 9.46 -9.86 25.88
N LEU A 448 8.90 -11.07 25.78
CA LEU A 448 7.45 -11.25 25.68
C LEU A 448 6.74 -10.64 26.89
N LYS A 449 7.26 -10.85 28.10
CA LYS A 449 6.69 -10.27 29.32
C LYS A 449 6.68 -8.74 29.26
N ARG A 450 7.82 -8.12 28.91
CA ARG A 450 7.90 -6.66 28.74
C ARG A 450 6.94 -6.15 27.67
N ALA A 451 6.88 -6.81 26.51
CA ALA A 451 5.96 -6.39 25.44
C ALA A 451 4.48 -6.52 25.83
N VAL A 452 4.12 -7.52 26.65
CA VAL A 452 2.76 -7.67 27.19
C VAL A 452 2.45 -6.56 28.19
N ASP A 453 3.39 -6.24 29.07
CA ASP A 453 3.24 -5.16 30.06
C ASP A 453 3.11 -3.80 29.34
N ASP A 454 4.00 -3.51 28.39
CA ASP A 454 3.96 -2.28 27.56
C ASP A 454 2.64 -2.16 26.78
N ALA A 455 2.15 -3.26 26.19
CA ALA A 455 0.88 -3.27 25.48
C ALA A 455 -0.28 -2.99 26.42
N GLU A 456 -0.31 -3.63 27.59
CA GLU A 456 -1.40 -3.46 28.55
C GLU A 456 -1.49 -2.01 29.05
N ASP A 457 -0.36 -1.37 29.31
CA ASP A 457 -0.30 0.05 29.70
C ASP A 457 -0.90 0.95 28.59
N ILE A 458 -0.60 0.68 27.32
CA ILE A 458 -1.15 1.41 26.17
C ILE A 458 -2.67 1.23 26.05
N PHE A 459 -3.17 -0.01 26.19
CA PHE A 459 -4.61 -0.28 26.11
C PHE A 459 -5.38 0.31 27.30
N ARG A 460 -4.84 0.20 28.52
CA ARG A 460 -5.46 0.77 29.72
C ARG A 460 -5.52 2.29 29.69
N ALA A 461 -4.50 2.94 29.14
CA ALA A 461 -4.48 4.39 28.96
C ALA A 461 -5.56 4.88 27.97
N THR A 462 -6.01 4.02 27.04
CA THR A 462 -6.97 4.37 26.00
C THR A 462 -8.41 3.94 26.33
N ASP A 463 -8.60 2.72 26.79
CA ASP A 463 -9.89 2.15 27.21
C ASP A 463 -9.68 0.97 28.17
N MET A 464 -10.02 1.18 29.45
CA MET A 464 -9.91 0.16 30.50
C MET A 464 -10.76 -1.10 30.26
N SER A 465 -11.75 -1.03 29.35
CA SER A 465 -12.63 -2.13 28.97
C SER A 465 -12.26 -2.79 27.63
N ASN A 466 -11.13 -2.41 27.02
CA ASN A 466 -10.73 -2.91 25.71
C ASN A 466 -10.56 -4.45 25.74
N PRO A 467 -11.23 -5.21 24.84
CA PRO A 467 -11.13 -6.69 24.79
C PRO A 467 -9.70 -7.23 24.65
N SER A 468 -8.79 -6.40 24.12
CA SER A 468 -7.37 -6.74 23.97
C SER A 468 -6.67 -6.92 25.33
N ILE A 469 -7.15 -6.30 26.40
CA ILE A 469 -6.59 -6.48 27.76
C ILE A 469 -6.77 -7.94 28.23
N GLN A 470 -7.95 -8.53 27.99
CA GLN A 470 -8.20 -9.94 28.32
C GLN A 470 -7.30 -10.89 27.50
N TYR A 471 -7.04 -10.54 26.24
CA TYR A 471 -6.11 -11.28 25.39
C TYR A 471 -4.68 -11.23 25.95
N LEU A 472 -4.20 -10.05 26.37
CA LEU A 472 -2.87 -9.87 26.95
C LEU A 472 -2.70 -10.67 28.25
N GLU A 473 -3.72 -10.68 29.10
CA GLU A 473 -3.74 -11.49 30.33
C GLU A 473 -3.66 -12.99 30.03
N HIS A 474 -4.39 -13.47 29.02
CA HIS A 474 -4.29 -14.85 28.55
C HIS A 474 -2.88 -15.20 28.05
N VAL A 475 -2.22 -14.29 27.32
CA VAL A 475 -0.84 -14.49 26.87
C VAL A 475 0.13 -14.56 28.05
N ARG A 476 -0.05 -13.70 29.06
CA ARG A 476 0.76 -13.71 30.31
C ARG A 476 0.66 -15.05 31.04
N GLN A 477 -0.55 -15.53 31.30
CA GLN A 477 -0.78 -16.81 31.99
C GLN A 477 -0.13 -18.00 31.27
N ARG A 478 -0.19 -18.03 29.92
CA ARG A 478 0.44 -19.10 29.14
C ARG A 478 1.96 -19.05 29.14
N ALA A 479 2.55 -17.86 29.22
CA ALA A 479 4.00 -17.71 29.32
C ALA A 479 4.52 -18.26 30.67
N ASP A 480 3.77 -18.04 31.76
CA ASP A 480 4.14 -18.50 33.10
C ASP A 480 4.00 -20.02 33.28
N VAL A 481 2.96 -20.65 32.69
CA VAL A 481 2.75 -22.10 32.76
C VAL A 481 3.86 -22.90 32.07
N LYS A 482 4.40 -22.42 30.94
CA LYS A 482 5.51 -23.09 30.24
C LYS A 482 6.81 -23.08 31.05
N ARG A 483 7.04 -22.07 31.87
CA ARG A 483 8.23 -22.01 32.75
C ARG A 483 8.18 -23.08 33.83
N HIS A 484 7.00 -23.28 34.44
CA HIS A 484 6.78 -24.31 35.45
C HIS A 484 6.96 -25.76 34.93
N ASN A 485 6.80 -25.98 33.63
CA ASN A 485 7.02 -27.28 32.99
C ASN A 485 8.45 -27.49 32.46
N LYS A 486 9.31 -26.45 32.45
CA LYS A 486 10.75 -26.57 32.14
C LYS A 486 11.63 -26.67 33.38
N GLU A 487 11.14 -26.20 34.52
CA GLU A 487 11.83 -26.28 35.82
C GLU A 487 11.47 -27.57 36.61
N LYS A 488 10.63 -28.44 36.03
CA LYS A 488 10.42 -29.84 36.43
C LYS A 488 11.08 -30.76 35.41
#